data_AF-A0A9E5N8F4-F1
#
_entry.id   AF-A0A9E5N8F4-F1
#
_cell.length_a   1.000
_cell.length_b   1.000
_cell.length_c   1.000
_cell.angle_alpha   90.00
_cell.angle_beta   90.00
_cell.angle_gamma   90.00
#
_symmetry.space_group_name_H-M   'P 1'
#
loop_
_entity.id
_entity.type
_entity.pdbx_description
1 polymer ?
#
loop_
_entity_poly.entity_id
_entity_poly.type
_entity_poly.pdbx_seq_one_letter_code
_entity_poly.pdbx_strand_id
1 'polypeptide(L)'
;ARTVRDWIDRYEEDGLEGLRTAPRSGRPPKADESYRKLLEEVVETPPRQMGYPFNCWTLERLARHMERETGVSLHYRYLSEVLDGLGFVYKRPRHDLTHKRDQKLYRKKKRQLEELKKGL
;
A
#
# COMPACT_ATOMS: atom_id res chain seq x y z
N ALA A 1 -25.14 30.43 -3.57
CA ALA A 1 -24.92 31.76 -2.99
C ALA A 1 -25.45 31.73 -1.57
N ARG A 2 -24.65 32.08 -0.56
CA ARG A 2 -25.04 32.07 0.86
C ARG A 2 -25.51 33.50 1.18
N THR A 3 -26.80 33.71 1.35
CA THR A 3 -27.39 35.04 1.54
C THR A 3 -27.29 35.45 3.01
N VAL A 4 -27.42 36.76 3.30
CA VAL A 4 -27.46 37.27 4.68
C VAL A 4 -28.62 36.66 5.48
N ARG A 5 -29.73 36.32 4.82
CA ARG A 5 -30.91 35.71 5.45
C ARG A 5 -30.62 34.31 6.03
N ASP A 6 -29.93 33.44 5.30
CA ASP A 6 -29.47 32.11 5.80
C ASP A 6 -28.67 32.21 7.11
N TRP A 7 -27.93 33.30 7.33
CA TRP A 7 -27.14 33.51 8.56
C TRP A 7 -28.00 33.98 9.72
N ILE A 8 -29.02 34.80 9.46
CA ILE A 8 -29.99 35.25 10.47
C ILE A 8 -30.82 34.06 10.92
N ASP A 9 -31.37 33.29 9.98
CA ASP A 9 -32.23 32.13 10.28
C ASP A 9 -31.46 31.10 11.14
N ARG A 10 -30.21 30.80 10.80
CA ARG A 10 -29.35 29.89 11.60
C ARG A 10 -29.02 30.42 12.99
N TYR A 11 -28.90 31.74 13.15
CA TYR A 11 -28.67 32.34 14.46
C TYR A 11 -29.93 32.33 15.32
N GLU A 12 -31.11 32.53 14.72
CA GLU A 12 -32.38 32.46 15.43
C GLU A 12 -32.70 31.04 15.91
N GLU A 13 -32.36 30.01 15.11
CA GLU A 13 -32.60 28.60 15.45
C GLU A 13 -31.57 28.04 16.47
N ASP A 14 -30.27 28.21 16.19
CA ASP A 14 -29.19 27.50 16.89
C ASP A 14 -28.25 28.45 17.67
N GLY A 15 -28.56 29.75 17.72
CA GLY A 15 -27.73 30.76 18.38
C GLY A 15 -26.31 30.85 17.83
N LEU A 16 -25.33 31.00 18.73
CA LEU A 16 -23.91 31.05 18.35
C LEU A 16 -23.39 29.74 17.74
N GLU A 17 -23.94 28.58 18.13
CA GLU A 17 -23.58 27.29 17.54
C GLU A 17 -24.04 27.21 16.08
N GLY A 18 -25.18 27.81 15.76
CA GLY A 18 -25.69 27.98 14.41
C GLY A 18 -24.77 28.74 13.47
N LEU A 19 -23.90 29.61 14.00
CA LEU A 19 -22.89 30.32 13.22
C LEU A 19 -21.62 29.49 12.95
N ARG A 20 -21.43 28.37 13.65
CA ARG A 20 -20.25 27.51 13.44
C ARG A 20 -20.34 26.85 12.07
N THR A 21 -19.18 26.80 11.42
CA THR A 21 -19.07 26.08 10.14
C THR A 21 -19.10 24.59 10.45
N ALA A 22 -20.20 23.94 10.08
CA ALA A 22 -20.30 22.50 10.15
C ALA A 22 -19.18 21.85 9.32
N PRO A 23 -18.62 20.71 9.78
CA PRO A 23 -17.64 19.97 9.01
C PRO A 23 -18.23 19.62 7.64
N ARG A 24 -17.56 20.06 6.58
CA ARG A 24 -17.95 19.72 5.22
C ARG A 24 -17.51 18.28 4.97
N SER A 25 -18.46 17.40 4.65
CA SER A 25 -18.11 16.13 4.03
C SER A 25 -17.44 16.45 2.71
N GLY A 26 -16.10 16.30 2.66
CA GLY A 26 -15.34 16.49 1.43
C GLY A 26 -15.75 15.48 0.36
N ARG A 27 -15.08 15.52 -0.79
CA ARG A 27 -15.26 14.48 -1.82
C ARG A 27 -14.95 13.12 -1.19
N PRO A 28 -15.82 12.10 -1.36
CA PRO A 28 -15.54 10.77 -0.85
C PRO A 28 -14.19 10.26 -1.38
N PRO A 29 -13.39 9.60 -0.53
CA PRO A 29 -12.09 9.09 -0.94
C PRO A 29 -12.26 8.09 -2.09
N LYS A 30 -11.39 8.17 -3.09
CA LYS A 30 -11.39 7.23 -4.22
C LYS A 30 -11.03 5.79 -3.79
N ALA A 31 -10.21 5.65 -2.75
CA ALA A 31 -9.94 4.38 -2.08
C ALA A 31 -10.93 4.20 -0.93
N ASP A 32 -12.17 3.89 -1.29
CA ASP A 32 -13.23 3.55 -0.33
C ASP A 32 -12.97 2.22 0.39
N GLU A 33 -13.86 1.83 1.29
CA GLU A 33 -13.71 0.63 2.10
C GLU A 33 -13.67 -0.65 1.24
N SER A 34 -14.50 -0.73 0.19
CA SER A 34 -14.48 -1.84 -0.76
C SER A 34 -13.15 -1.95 -1.50
N TYR A 35 -12.61 -0.82 -1.95
CA TYR A 35 -11.31 -0.77 -2.61
C TYR A 35 -10.20 -1.28 -1.68
N ARG A 36 -10.22 -0.87 -0.40
CA ARG A 36 -9.22 -1.28 0.58
C ARG A 36 -9.25 -2.77 0.86
N LYS A 37 -10.43 -3.36 1.01
CA LYS A 37 -10.59 -4.82 1.20
C LYS A 37 -10.06 -5.59 0.00
N LEU A 38 -10.42 -5.19 -1.22
CA LEU A 38 -9.89 -5.82 -2.43
C LEU A 38 -8.37 -5.66 -2.51
N LEU A 39 -7.83 -4.50 -2.14
CA LEU A 39 -6.40 -4.25 -2.13
C LEU A 39 -5.66 -5.21 -1.19
N GLU A 40 -6.20 -5.49 0.00
CA GLU A 40 -5.66 -6.48 0.94
C GLU A 40 -5.57 -7.86 0.30
N GLU A 41 -6.69 -8.35 -0.26
CA GLU A 41 -6.76 -9.67 -0.91
C GLU A 41 -5.76 -9.81 -2.07
N VAL A 42 -5.62 -8.75 -2.88
CA VAL A 42 -4.70 -8.74 -4.03
C VAL A 42 -3.24 -8.75 -3.58
N VAL A 43 -2.90 -7.99 -2.54
CA VAL A 43 -1.51 -7.90 -2.04
C VAL A 43 -1.06 -9.23 -1.45
N GLU A 44 -1.96 -9.95 -0.77
CA GLU A 44 -1.68 -11.28 -0.22
C GLU A 44 -1.56 -12.36 -1.29
N THR A 45 -2.22 -12.17 -2.42
CA THR A 45 -2.20 -13.12 -3.53
C THR A 45 -0.95 -12.95 -4.41
N PRO A 46 -0.14 -14.00 -4.62
CA PRO A 46 1.01 -13.92 -5.51
C PRO A 46 0.57 -13.63 -6.96
N PRO A 47 1.21 -12.67 -7.67
CA PRO A 47 0.79 -12.30 -9.02
C PRO A 47 0.77 -13.46 -10.03
N ARG A 48 1.59 -14.49 -9.83
CA ARG A 48 1.59 -15.71 -10.65
C ARG A 48 0.25 -16.44 -10.62
N GLN A 49 -0.43 -16.45 -9.48
CA GLN A 49 -1.74 -17.11 -9.35
C GLN A 49 -2.80 -16.36 -10.15
N MET A 50 -2.60 -15.06 -10.37
CA MET A 50 -3.42 -14.20 -11.22
C MET A 50 -2.98 -14.18 -12.69
N GLY A 51 -2.09 -15.11 -13.09
CA GLY A 51 -1.64 -15.23 -14.49
C GLY A 51 -0.56 -14.23 -14.92
N TYR A 52 0.04 -13.47 -13.99
CA TYR A 52 1.12 -12.55 -14.32
C TYR A 52 2.49 -13.27 -14.42
N PRO A 53 3.40 -12.82 -15.29
CA PRO A 53 4.71 -13.44 -15.49
C PRO A 53 5.73 -13.12 -14.37
N PHE A 54 5.34 -12.35 -13.36
CA PHE A 54 6.20 -11.88 -12.28
C PHE A 54 5.80 -12.43 -10.91
N ASN A 55 6.75 -12.42 -9.97
CA ASN A 55 6.57 -13.07 -8.68
C ASN A 55 6.18 -12.11 -7.55
N CYS A 56 6.36 -10.81 -7.75
CA CYS A 56 6.15 -9.79 -6.72
C CYS A 56 5.40 -8.57 -7.27
N TRP A 57 4.58 -8.00 -6.40
CA TRP A 57 3.93 -6.73 -6.63
C TRP A 57 4.92 -5.57 -6.49
N THR A 58 4.89 -4.67 -7.47
CA THR A 58 5.43 -3.31 -7.34
C THR A 58 4.22 -2.38 -7.27
N LEU A 59 4.34 -1.21 -6.62
CA LEU A 59 3.22 -0.26 -6.50
C LEU A 59 2.57 0.08 -7.85
N GLU A 60 3.35 0.25 -8.92
CA GLU A 60 2.82 0.55 -10.26
C GLU A 60 2.00 -0.61 -10.86
N ARG A 61 2.46 -1.85 -10.67
CA ARG A 61 1.76 -3.06 -11.12
C ARG A 61 0.47 -3.25 -10.35
N LEU A 62 0.52 -3.01 -9.04
CA LEU A 62 -0.64 -3.10 -8.17
C LEU A 62 -1.68 -2.03 -8.53
N ALA A 63 -1.26 -0.78 -8.73
CA ALA A 63 -2.14 0.30 -9.18
C ALA A 63 -2.82 -0.04 -10.51
N ARG A 64 -2.08 -0.58 -11.48
CA ARG A 64 -2.63 -1.01 -12.77
C ARG A 64 -3.60 -2.19 -12.65
N HIS A 65 -3.31 -3.15 -11.77
CA HIS A 65 -4.21 -4.27 -11.52
C HIS A 65 -5.51 -3.78 -10.89
N MET A 66 -5.41 -2.96 -9.83
CA MET A 66 -6.58 -2.40 -9.17
C MET A 66 -7.42 -1.50 -10.09
N GLU A 67 -6.79 -0.75 -10.99
CA GLU A 67 -7.52 0.03 -12.01
C GLU A 67 -8.33 -0.87 -12.94
N ARG A 68 -7.84 -2.07 -13.27
CA ARG A 68 -8.57 -3.04 -14.10
C ARG A 68 -9.75 -3.67 -13.35
N GLU A 69 -9.56 -4.00 -12.08
CA GLU A 69 -10.60 -4.66 -11.26
C GLU A 69 -11.69 -3.67 -10.82
N THR A 70 -11.33 -2.44 -10.47
CA THR A 70 -12.25 -1.46 -9.86
C THR A 70 -12.66 -0.32 -10.78
N GLY A 71 -11.94 -0.11 -11.90
CA GLY A 71 -12.10 1.09 -12.74
C GLY A 71 -11.56 2.38 -12.10
N VAL A 72 -11.03 2.32 -10.87
CA VAL A 72 -10.52 3.49 -10.15
C VAL A 72 -9.04 3.68 -10.42
N SER A 73 -8.72 4.73 -11.17
CA SER A 73 -7.33 5.14 -11.42
C SER A 73 -6.76 5.91 -10.23
N LEU A 74 -5.74 5.31 -9.58
CA LEU A 74 -4.98 5.90 -8.49
C LEU A 74 -3.50 5.97 -8.83
N HIS A 75 -2.86 7.09 -8.49
CA HIS A 75 -1.42 7.21 -8.60
C HIS A 75 -0.73 6.29 -7.59
N TYR A 76 0.32 5.58 -7.99
CA TYR A 76 1.02 4.58 -7.16
C TYR A 76 1.50 5.12 -5.80
N ARG A 77 1.86 6.42 -5.72
CA ARG A 77 2.20 7.09 -4.44
C ARG A 77 1.03 7.12 -3.46
N TYR A 78 -0.17 7.46 -3.94
CA TYR A 78 -1.36 7.44 -3.09
C TYR A 78 -1.70 6.01 -2.67
N LEU A 79 -1.49 5.04 -3.55
CA LEU A 79 -1.63 3.63 -3.19
C LEU A 79 -0.66 3.20 -2.08
N SER A 80 0.57 3.75 -2.05
CA SER A 80 1.50 3.54 -0.95
C SER A 80 0.93 4.04 0.37
N GLU A 81 0.37 5.25 0.40
CA GLU A 81 -0.25 5.81 1.62
C GLU A 81 -1.44 4.98 2.10
N VAL A 82 -2.25 4.47 1.16
CA VAL A 82 -3.35 3.55 1.49
C VAL A 82 -2.82 2.27 2.12
N LEU A 83 -1.78 1.66 1.53
CA LEU A 83 -1.14 0.45 2.07
C LEU A 83 -0.50 0.68 3.45
N ASP A 84 0.13 1.83 3.65
CA ASP A 84 0.70 2.23 4.95
C ASP A 84 -0.42 2.34 6.01
N GLY A 85 -1.57 2.92 5.64
CA GLY A 85 -2.75 2.99 6.50
C GLY A 85 -3.37 1.63 6.84
N LEU A 86 -3.16 0.62 5.99
CA LEU A 86 -3.57 -0.76 6.22
C LEU A 86 -2.50 -1.60 6.95
N GLY A 87 -1.35 -0.99 7.28
CA GLY A 87 -0.27 -1.66 8.03
C GLY A 87 0.66 -2.55 7.18
N PHE A 88 0.58 -2.46 5.84
CA PHE A 88 1.52 -3.18 4.99
C PHE A 88 2.88 -2.49 4.99
N VAL A 89 3.95 -3.29 4.99
CA VAL A 89 5.32 -2.79 4.92
C VAL A 89 5.96 -3.29 3.64
N TYR A 90 6.63 -2.37 2.94
CA TYR A 90 7.43 -2.72 1.77
C TYR A 90 8.57 -3.68 2.15
N LYS A 91 8.51 -4.92 1.63
CA LYS A 91 9.61 -5.89 1.75
C LYS A 91 10.40 -5.94 0.46
N ARG A 92 11.69 -5.57 0.53
CA ARG A 92 12.62 -5.70 -0.60
C ARG A 92 13.04 -7.17 -0.74
N PRO A 93 12.71 -7.87 -1.83
CA PRO A 93 13.18 -9.23 -2.05
C PRO A 93 14.71 -9.22 -2.15
N ARG A 94 15.40 -10.05 -1.37
CA ARG A 94 16.86 -10.21 -1.50
C ARG A 94 17.14 -11.12 -2.68
N HIS A 95 17.98 -10.66 -3.60
CA HIS A 95 18.39 -11.47 -4.74
C HIS A 95 19.34 -12.57 -4.25
N ASP A 96 18.85 -13.80 -4.12
CA ASP A 96 19.67 -14.92 -3.70
C ASP A 96 20.30 -15.63 -4.91
N LEU A 97 21.63 -15.63 -4.96
CA LEU A 97 22.43 -16.36 -5.96
C LEU A 97 22.73 -17.81 -5.54
N THR A 98 22.19 -18.28 -4.41
CA THR A 98 22.41 -19.65 -3.91
C THR A 98 22.06 -20.70 -4.96
N HIS A 99 21.04 -20.48 -5.79
CA HIS A 99 20.65 -21.38 -6.88
C HIS A 99 21.71 -21.48 -8.01
N LYS A 100 22.59 -20.48 -8.17
CA LYS A 100 23.70 -20.48 -9.14
C LYS A 100 25.04 -20.87 -8.51
N ARG A 101 25.09 -21.11 -7.20
CA ARG A 101 26.33 -21.37 -6.47
C ARG A 101 26.74 -22.84 -6.62
N ASP A 102 27.99 -23.07 -7.00
CA ASP A 102 28.61 -24.39 -6.90
C ASP A 102 28.66 -24.85 -5.43
N GLN A 103 27.87 -25.88 -5.11
CA GLN A 103 27.76 -26.40 -3.75
C GLN A 103 29.06 -27.01 -3.23
N LYS A 104 29.87 -27.65 -4.08
CA LYS A 104 31.12 -28.30 -3.65
C LYS A 104 32.16 -27.26 -3.26
N LEU A 105 32.32 -26.23 -4.10
CA LEU A 105 33.26 -25.14 -3.82
C LEU A 105 32.89 -24.39 -2.54
N TYR A 106 31.60 -24.12 -2.35
CA TYR A 106 31.10 -23.46 -1.15
C TYR A 106 31.37 -24.25 0.13
N ARG A 107 31.08 -25.56 0.14
CA ARG A 107 31.34 -26.42 1.31
C ARG A 107 32.82 -26.45 1.67
N LYS A 108 33.70 -26.54 0.67
CA LYS A 108 35.17 -26.52 0.86
C LYS A 108 35.63 -25.20 1.48
N LYS A 109 35.20 -24.06 0.92
CA LYS A 109 35.55 -22.72 1.43
C LYS A 109 34.98 -22.47 2.83
N LYS A 110 33.77 -22.94 3.12
CA LYS A 110 33.16 -22.85 4.45
C LYS A 110 33.99 -23.62 5.49
N ARG A 111 34.44 -24.84 5.18
CA ARG A 111 35.31 -25.61 6.07
C ARG A 111 36.65 -24.91 6.33
N GLN A 112 37.27 -24.35 5.29
CA GLN A 112 38.51 -23.58 5.43
C GLN A 112 38.34 -22.36 6.35
N LEU A 113 37.20 -21.67 6.26
CA LEU A 113 36.90 -20.52 7.10
C LEU A 113 36.73 -20.91 8.58
N GLU A 114 36.05 -22.02 8.86
CA GLU A 114 35.87 -22.55 10.23
C GLU A 114 37.21 -22.94 10.88
N GLU A 115 38.12 -23.54 10.11
CA GLU A 115 39.47 -23.87 10.57
C GLU A 115 40.27 -22.60 10.90
N LEU A 116 40.19 -21.56 10.06
CA LEU A 116 40.86 -20.27 10.33
C LEU A 116 40.28 -19.51 11.53
N LYS A 117 38.96 -19.59 11.75
CA LYS A 117 38.30 -18.95 12.90
C LYS A 117 38.61 -19.60 14.24
N LYS A 118 38.93 -20.90 14.25
CA LYS A 118 39.31 -21.63 15.49
C LYS A 118 40.74 -21.34 15.95
N GLY A 119 41.58 -20.77 15.09
CA GLY A 119 42.96 -20.39 15.40
C GLY A 119 43.15 -18.93 15.81
N LEU A 120 42.06 -18.17 15.94
CA LEU A 120 41.98 -16.80 16.45
C LEU A 120 41.35 -16.84 17.84
#